data_AF-A0A2M7X8B4-F1
#
_entry.id   AF-A0A2M7X8B4-F1
#
_cell.length_a   1.000
_cell.length_b   1.000
_cell.length_c   1.000
_cell.angle_alpha   90.00
_cell.angle_beta   90.00
_cell.angle_gamma   90.00
#
_symmetry.space_group_name_H-M   'P 1'
#
loop_
_entity.id
_entity.type
_entity.pdbx_description
1 polymer ?
#
loop_
_entity_poly.entity_id
_entity_poly.type
_entity_poly.pdbx_seq_one_letter_code
_entity_poly.pdbx_strand_id
1 'polypeptide(L)'
;MELTRDLREFFELLVSNKVRFLLVGGAAVIAHGYVRSTEDFDFWVARDADNARRLAQTIDQFGFASAGFCAEDFMEEGQVFMLGRAPNRVDLLTSISARDFEDCYPRHVDIVMDGVTLPVIALEDLLINKRACGRNKDRGDIEEFERATVAPREL
;
A
#
# COMPACT_ATOMS: atom_id res chain seq x y z
N MET A 1 11.71 0.09 9.59
CA MET A 1 10.57 0.81 10.16
C MET A 1 9.98 -0.10 11.22
N GLU A 2 9.87 0.38 12.45
CA GLU A 2 9.23 -0.38 13.54
C GLU A 2 7.72 -0.12 13.47
N LEU A 3 6.92 -1.18 13.49
CA LEU A 3 5.46 -1.07 13.46
C LEU A 3 4.91 -1.03 14.88
N THR A 4 3.79 -0.34 15.06
CA THR A 4 3.01 -0.55 16.28
C THR A 4 2.40 -1.95 16.26
N ARG A 5 2.04 -2.46 17.44
CA ARG A 5 1.39 -3.77 17.58
C ARG A 5 0.15 -3.90 16.68
N ASP A 6 -0.69 -2.88 16.67
CA ASP A 6 -1.94 -2.87 15.90
C ASP A 6 -1.67 -2.91 14.39
N LEU A 7 -0.71 -2.12 13.89
CA LEU A 7 -0.36 -2.15 12.46
C LEU A 7 0.21 -3.51 12.06
N ARG A 8 1.11 -4.06 12.88
CA ARG A 8 1.67 -5.38 12.63
C ARG A 8 0.58 -6.46 12.59
N GLU A 9 -0.35 -6.45 13.54
CA GLU A 9 -1.49 -7.38 13.57
C GLU A 9 -2.35 -7.24 12.31
N PHE A 10 -2.70 -6.02 11.89
CA PHE A 10 -3.46 -5.80 10.66
C PHE A 10 -2.73 -6.37 9.43
N PHE A 11 -1.41 -6.17 9.34
CA PHE A 11 -0.60 -6.64 8.23
C PHE A 11 -0.52 -8.17 8.20
N GLU A 12 -0.36 -8.80 9.38
CA GLU A 12 -0.40 -10.26 9.53
C GLU A 12 -1.77 -10.83 9.12
N LEU A 13 -2.88 -10.13 9.45
CA LEU A 13 -4.22 -10.52 9.04
C LEU A 13 -4.42 -10.42 7.53
N LEU A 14 -3.97 -9.33 6.88
CA LEU A 14 -4.04 -9.18 5.42
C LEU A 14 -3.34 -10.36 4.71
N VAL A 15 -2.12 -10.70 5.16
CA VAL A 15 -1.32 -11.79 4.58
C VAL A 15 -1.94 -13.16 4.87
N SER A 16 -2.32 -13.44 6.13
CA SER A 16 -2.84 -14.75 6.52
C SER A 16 -4.21 -15.06 5.90
N ASN A 17 -5.07 -14.05 5.72
CA ASN A 17 -6.34 -14.16 5.01
C ASN A 17 -6.17 -14.16 3.47
N LYS A 18 -4.93 -14.08 2.96
CA LYS A 18 -4.60 -14.09 1.53
C LYS A 18 -5.33 -12.99 0.77
N VAL A 19 -5.36 -11.79 1.36
CA VAL A 19 -5.81 -10.58 0.67
C VAL A 19 -4.78 -10.25 -0.41
N ARG A 20 -5.25 -9.99 -1.61
CA ARG A 20 -4.50 -9.44 -2.74
C ARG A 20 -4.45 -7.93 -2.59
N PHE A 21 -3.30 -7.42 -2.23
CA PHE A 21 -3.05 -5.99 -2.09
C PHE A 21 -1.62 -5.64 -2.51
N LEU A 22 -1.36 -4.36 -2.70
CA LEU A 22 -0.02 -3.79 -2.85
C LEU A 22 0.15 -2.65 -1.86
N LEU A 23 1.24 -2.65 -1.09
CA LEU A 23 1.66 -1.47 -0.35
C LEU A 23 2.12 -0.39 -1.35
N VAL A 24 1.51 0.78 -1.27
CA VAL A 24 1.80 1.94 -2.15
C VAL A 24 2.16 3.18 -1.31
N GLY A 25 2.09 4.37 -1.90
CA GLY A 25 2.17 5.62 -1.16
C GLY A 25 3.56 5.91 -0.54
N GLY A 26 3.56 6.59 0.60
CA GLY A 26 4.79 7.00 1.29
C GLY A 26 5.56 5.82 1.88
N ALA A 27 4.86 4.82 2.41
CA ALA A 27 5.47 3.61 2.93
C ALA A 27 6.21 2.81 1.84
N ALA A 28 5.67 2.75 0.62
CA ALA A 28 6.37 2.13 -0.51
C ALA A 28 7.64 2.90 -0.92
N VAL A 29 7.65 4.23 -0.83
CA VAL A 29 8.86 5.05 -1.06
C VAL A 29 9.97 4.68 -0.07
N ILE A 30 9.62 4.55 1.21
CA ILE A 30 10.56 4.14 2.27
C ILE A 30 11.05 2.71 2.03
N ALA A 31 10.14 1.81 1.62
CA ALA A 31 10.47 0.43 1.33
C ALA A 31 11.46 0.29 0.15
N HIS A 32 11.38 1.19 -0.85
CA HIS A 32 12.35 1.28 -1.95
C HIS A 32 13.66 2.00 -1.59
N GLY A 33 13.87 2.34 -0.31
CA GLY A 33 15.15 2.82 0.21
C GLY A 33 15.28 4.34 0.32
N TYR A 34 14.24 5.11 0.03
CA TYR A 34 14.28 6.56 0.25
C TYR A 34 13.78 6.91 1.66
N VAL A 35 14.71 7.39 2.50
CA VAL A 35 14.43 7.75 3.89
C VAL A 35 13.60 9.04 3.96
N ARG A 36 12.33 8.89 4.36
CA ARG A 36 11.39 9.98 4.67
C ARG A 36 10.42 9.55 5.76
N SER A 37 9.62 10.49 6.27
CA SER A 37 8.48 10.16 7.14
C SER A 37 7.22 9.83 6.32
N THR A 38 6.35 9.01 6.91
CA THR A 38 4.98 8.72 6.47
C THR A 38 4.07 8.73 7.70
N GLU A 39 2.83 9.17 7.54
CA GLU A 39 1.85 9.26 8.64
C GLU A 39 0.76 8.19 8.55
N ASP A 40 0.76 7.46 7.43
CA ASP A 40 -0.21 6.45 7.03
C ASP A 40 0.45 5.34 6.20
N PHE A 41 -0.28 4.24 6.08
CA PHE A 41 0.00 3.13 5.16
C PHE A 41 -1.13 3.02 4.15
N ASP A 42 -0.78 3.13 2.86
CA ASP A 42 -1.73 3.00 1.76
C ASP A 42 -1.64 1.57 1.19
N PHE A 43 -2.76 0.84 1.18
CA PHE A 43 -2.87 -0.46 0.52
C PHE A 43 -3.83 -0.37 -0.66
N TRP A 44 -3.31 -0.59 -1.85
CA TRP A 44 -4.13 -0.77 -3.04
C TRP A 44 -4.64 -2.21 -3.09
N VAL A 45 -5.94 -2.43 -3.07
CA VAL A 45 -6.57 -3.76 -2.98
C VAL A 45 -7.20 -4.18 -4.31
N ALA A 46 -7.13 -5.49 -4.62
CA ALA A 46 -7.81 -6.04 -5.79
C ALA A 46 -9.34 -5.94 -5.61
N ARG A 47 -10.07 -5.67 -6.68
CA ARG A 47 -11.53 -5.45 -6.66
C ARG A 47 -12.36 -6.69 -7.00
N ASP A 48 -11.73 -7.85 -7.10
CA ASP A 48 -12.46 -9.10 -7.37
C ASP A 48 -13.28 -9.54 -6.15
N ALA A 49 -14.39 -10.23 -6.40
CA ALA A 49 -15.36 -10.59 -5.37
C ALA A 49 -14.76 -11.47 -4.26
N ASP A 50 -13.78 -12.31 -4.58
CA ASP A 50 -13.13 -13.16 -3.57
C ASP A 50 -12.19 -12.36 -2.68
N ASN A 51 -11.43 -11.44 -3.27
CA ASN A 51 -10.56 -10.55 -2.52
C ASN A 51 -11.35 -9.61 -1.61
N ALA A 52 -12.43 -9.02 -2.13
CA ALA A 52 -13.29 -8.12 -1.38
C ALA A 52 -13.90 -8.81 -0.14
N ARG A 53 -14.32 -10.08 -0.27
CA ARG A 53 -14.81 -10.89 0.84
C ARG A 53 -13.74 -11.16 1.90
N ARG A 54 -12.52 -11.50 1.48
CA ARG A 54 -11.38 -11.70 2.38
C ARG A 54 -10.99 -10.42 3.10
N LEU A 55 -11.06 -9.28 2.42
CA LEU A 55 -10.76 -7.98 2.99
C LEU A 55 -11.81 -7.58 4.03
N ALA A 56 -13.10 -7.69 3.72
CA ALA A 56 -14.18 -7.43 4.69
C ALA A 56 -14.01 -8.31 5.95
N GLN A 57 -13.78 -9.61 5.77
CA GLN A 57 -13.50 -10.52 6.88
C GLN A 57 -12.25 -10.11 7.69
N THR A 58 -11.19 -9.65 7.02
CA THR A 58 -9.96 -9.19 7.67
C THR A 58 -10.21 -7.97 8.56
N ILE A 59 -10.97 -7.00 8.05
CA ILE A 59 -11.34 -5.78 8.76
C ILE A 59 -12.20 -6.11 10.00
N ASP A 60 -13.14 -7.03 9.86
CA ASP A 60 -13.95 -7.52 10.98
C ASP A 60 -13.10 -8.20 12.04
N GLN A 61 -12.22 -9.12 11.63
CA GLN A 61 -11.31 -9.85 12.53
C GLN A 61 -10.36 -8.93 13.29
N PHE A 62 -9.91 -7.84 12.65
CA PHE A 62 -9.05 -6.84 13.28
C PHE A 62 -9.79 -6.00 14.33
N GLY A 63 -11.12 -5.96 14.30
CA GLY A 63 -11.94 -5.27 15.31
C GLY A 63 -12.79 -4.12 14.78
N PHE A 64 -12.92 -3.97 13.46
CA PHE A 64 -13.77 -2.95 12.82
C PHE A 64 -15.15 -3.47 12.41
N ALA A 65 -15.61 -4.59 12.96
CA ALA A 65 -16.91 -5.19 12.62
C ALA A 65 -18.11 -4.24 12.80
N SER A 66 -18.05 -3.31 13.75
CA SER A 66 -19.11 -2.31 13.97
C SER A 66 -19.16 -1.21 12.88
N ALA A 67 -18.12 -1.09 12.05
CA ALA A 67 -18.11 -0.19 10.91
C ALA A 67 -18.99 -0.71 9.75
N GLY A 68 -19.32 -2.00 9.74
CA GLY A 68 -20.29 -2.58 8.81
C GLY A 68 -19.82 -2.67 7.36
N PHE A 69 -18.50 -2.77 7.13
CA PHE A 69 -17.95 -2.97 5.79
C PHE A 69 -18.43 -4.30 5.20
N CYS A 70 -18.85 -4.27 3.94
CA CYS A 70 -19.23 -5.43 3.17
C CYS A 70 -18.31 -5.61 1.95
N ALA A 71 -18.39 -6.76 1.28
CA ALA A 71 -17.53 -7.03 0.13
C ALA A 71 -17.81 -6.04 -1.01
N GLU A 72 -19.07 -5.65 -1.19
CA GLU A 72 -19.52 -4.76 -2.24
C GLU A 72 -18.82 -3.39 -2.19
N ASP A 73 -18.49 -2.89 -1.00
CA ASP A 73 -17.79 -1.62 -0.79
C ASP A 73 -16.43 -1.59 -1.52
N PHE A 74 -15.72 -2.72 -1.55
CA PHE A 74 -14.36 -2.81 -2.10
C PHE A 74 -14.32 -3.14 -3.59
N MET A 75 -15.47 -3.34 -4.23
CA MET A 75 -15.56 -3.65 -5.66
C MET A 75 -15.65 -2.40 -6.53
N GLU A 76 -16.11 -1.29 -5.98
CA GLU A 76 -16.21 -0.02 -6.69
C GLU A 76 -14.83 0.62 -6.89
N GLU A 77 -14.61 1.21 -8.06
CA GLU A 77 -13.38 1.92 -8.37
C GLU A 77 -13.32 3.29 -7.68
N GLY A 78 -12.11 3.77 -7.36
CA GLY A 78 -11.91 5.15 -6.89
C GLY A 78 -12.29 5.38 -5.43
N GLN A 79 -12.50 4.32 -4.66
CA GLN A 79 -12.84 4.41 -3.25
C GLN A 79 -11.59 4.44 -2.38
N VAL A 80 -11.70 5.16 -1.26
CA VAL A 80 -10.67 5.26 -0.22
C VAL A 80 -11.34 5.04 1.13
N PHE A 81 -10.95 3.97 1.82
CA PHE A 81 -11.45 3.64 3.16
C PHE A 81 -10.36 3.89 4.18
N MET A 82 -10.58 4.86 5.06
CA MET A 82 -9.64 5.20 6.12
C MET A 82 -9.97 4.41 7.39
N LEU A 83 -8.98 3.67 7.88
CA LEU A 83 -9.02 2.95 9.15
C LEU A 83 -8.08 3.62 10.15
N GLY A 84 -8.59 3.89 11.35
CA GLY A 84 -7.80 4.48 12.42
C GLY A 84 -7.41 5.95 12.16
N ARG A 85 -6.26 6.34 12.72
CA ARG A 85 -5.68 7.70 12.64
C ARG A 85 -4.18 7.61 12.91
N ALA A 86 -3.43 8.61 12.45
CA ALA A 86 -1.98 8.65 12.63
C ALA A 86 -1.58 8.47 14.11
N PRO A 87 -0.52 7.70 14.40
CA PRO A 87 0.41 7.06 13.47
C PRO A 87 -0.04 5.68 12.94
N ASN A 88 -1.21 5.18 13.36
CA ASN A 88 -1.75 3.87 12.98
C ASN A 88 -2.80 3.96 11.87
N ARG A 89 -2.72 4.99 11.01
CA ARG A 89 -3.68 5.16 9.92
C ARG A 89 -3.36 4.17 8.80
N VAL A 90 -4.40 3.49 8.33
CA VAL A 90 -4.36 2.67 7.13
C VAL A 90 -5.42 3.16 6.16
N ASP A 91 -5.03 3.41 4.92
CA ASP A 91 -5.93 3.73 3.83
C ASP A 91 -6.02 2.53 2.88
N LEU A 92 -7.23 2.04 2.64
CA LEU A 92 -7.51 1.00 1.64
C LEU A 92 -8.00 1.68 0.37
N LEU A 93 -7.25 1.54 -0.72
CA LEU A 93 -7.51 2.15 -2.02
C LEU A 93 -8.02 1.09 -2.98
N THR A 94 -9.15 1.32 -3.66
CA THR A 94 -9.63 0.39 -4.70
C THR A 94 -9.10 0.74 -6.09
N SER A 95 -8.47 1.90 -6.25
CA SER A 95 -7.72 2.26 -7.45
C SER A 95 -6.58 3.24 -7.18
N ILE A 96 -5.68 3.34 -8.15
CA ILE A 96 -4.66 4.37 -8.26
C ILE A 96 -4.71 4.99 -9.66
N SER A 97 -4.01 6.10 -9.90
CA SER A 97 -4.31 6.98 -11.04
C SER A 97 -3.91 6.45 -12.42
N ALA A 98 -2.82 5.70 -12.57
CA ALA A 98 -2.24 5.40 -13.89
C ALA A 98 -1.88 3.93 -14.12
N ARG A 99 -2.42 3.03 -13.30
CA ARG A 99 -2.02 1.63 -13.26
C ARG A 99 -3.19 0.71 -12.99
N ASP A 100 -3.16 -0.45 -13.62
CA ASP A 100 -4.08 -1.56 -13.37
C ASP A 100 -3.48 -2.55 -12.37
N PHE A 101 -4.34 -3.08 -11.48
CA PHE A 101 -3.91 -3.94 -10.38
C PHE A 101 -3.32 -5.24 -10.91
N GLU A 102 -3.95 -5.85 -11.90
CA GLU A 102 -3.55 -7.16 -12.44
C GLU A 102 -2.21 -7.09 -13.19
N ASP A 103 -1.88 -5.92 -13.76
CA ASP A 103 -0.58 -5.68 -14.41
C ASP A 103 0.56 -5.38 -13.42
N CYS A 104 0.23 -4.80 -12.26
CA CYS A 104 1.23 -4.42 -11.25
C CYS A 104 1.47 -5.52 -10.23
N TYR A 105 0.43 -6.26 -9.85
CA TYR A 105 0.50 -7.32 -8.84
C TYR A 105 1.58 -8.37 -9.13
N PRO A 106 1.74 -8.94 -10.33
CA PRO A 106 2.81 -9.93 -10.58
C PRO A 106 4.23 -9.34 -10.57
N ARG A 107 4.38 -8.01 -10.62
CA ARG A 107 5.67 -7.30 -10.62
C ARG A 107 6.06 -6.74 -9.24
N HIS A 108 5.27 -7.01 -8.21
CA HIS A 108 5.56 -6.55 -6.85
C HIS A 108 6.93 -7.03 -6.35
N VAL A 109 7.45 -6.31 -5.38
CA VAL A 109 8.64 -6.70 -4.63
C VAL A 109 8.22 -7.05 -3.22
N ASP A 110 8.58 -8.24 -2.77
CA ASP A 110 8.37 -8.65 -1.38
C ASP A 110 9.36 -7.95 -0.46
N ILE A 111 8.85 -7.24 0.55
CA ILE A 111 9.66 -6.53 1.54
C ILE A 111 9.26 -6.99 2.93
N VAL A 112 10.26 -7.30 3.76
CA VAL A 112 10.06 -7.67 5.16
C VAL A 112 10.00 -6.41 6.00
N MET A 113 8.85 -6.15 6.61
CA MET A 113 8.61 -5.05 7.54
C MET A 113 8.21 -5.60 8.90
N ASP A 114 9.08 -5.42 9.89
CA ASP A 114 8.90 -5.94 11.26
C ASP A 114 8.51 -7.43 11.33
N GLY A 115 9.12 -8.24 10.47
CA GLY A 115 8.89 -9.69 10.36
C GLY A 115 7.71 -10.10 9.47
N VAL A 116 6.91 -9.15 8.97
CA VAL A 116 5.82 -9.41 8.03
C VAL A 116 6.30 -9.19 6.60
N THR A 117 6.10 -10.16 5.72
CA THR A 117 6.43 -10.01 4.29
C THR A 117 5.24 -9.36 3.58
N LEU A 118 5.46 -8.17 3.00
CA LEU A 118 4.45 -7.39 2.32
C LEU A 118 4.76 -7.27 0.82
N PRO A 119 3.77 -7.46 -0.06
CA PRO A 119 3.92 -7.15 -1.47
C PRO A 119 3.89 -5.63 -1.67
N VAL A 120 5.02 -5.06 -2.11
CA VAL A 120 5.16 -3.62 -2.39
C VAL A 120 5.11 -3.39 -3.88
N ILE A 121 4.39 -2.35 -4.33
CA ILE A 121 4.36 -1.96 -5.74
C ILE A 121 5.78 -1.79 -6.30
N ALA A 122 6.03 -2.25 -7.53
CA ALA A 122 7.32 -2.07 -8.18
C ALA A 122 7.71 -0.58 -8.25
N LEU A 123 9.00 -0.28 -8.13
CA LEU A 123 9.48 1.11 -8.15
C LEU A 123 9.05 1.86 -9.42
N GLU A 124 9.14 1.20 -10.58
CA GLU A 124 8.72 1.78 -11.86
C GLU A 124 7.23 2.17 -11.85
N ASP A 125 6.36 1.31 -11.32
CA ASP A 125 4.92 1.55 -11.25
C ASP A 125 4.57 2.62 -10.22
N LEU A 126 5.29 2.64 -9.10
CA LEU A 126 5.18 3.70 -8.09
C LEU A 126 5.49 5.06 -8.69
N LEU A 127 6.60 5.18 -9.43
CA LEU A 127 7.01 6.43 -10.07
C LEU A 127 6.03 6.89 -11.14
N ILE A 128 5.50 5.97 -11.96
CA ILE A 128 4.49 6.30 -12.96
C ILE A 128 3.19 6.78 -12.30
N ASN A 129 2.74 6.09 -11.25
CA ASN A 129 1.56 6.53 -10.51
C ASN A 129 1.77 7.92 -9.87
N LYS A 130 2.93 8.18 -9.25
CA LYS A 130 3.27 9.48 -8.66
C LYS A 130 3.30 10.61 -9.69
N ARG A 131 3.86 10.38 -10.87
CA ARG A 131 3.84 11.36 -11.98
C ARG A 131 2.42 11.70 -12.40
N ALA A 132 1.51 10.73 -12.42
CA ALA A 132 0.12 10.93 -12.77
C ALA A 132 -0.70 11.64 -11.67
N CYS A 133 -0.43 11.39 -10.39
CA CYS A 133 -1.12 12.06 -9.28
C CYS A 133 -0.75 13.55 -9.17
N GLY A 134 0.46 13.95 -9.59
CA GLY A 134 0.89 15.34 -9.68
C GLY A 134 0.95 16.10 -8.34
N ARG A 135 0.99 15.42 -7.19
CA ARG A 135 1.04 16.10 -5.88
C ARG A 135 2.43 16.68 -5.65
N ASN A 136 2.53 17.87 -5.04
CA ASN A 136 3.81 18.53 -4.77
C ASN A 136 4.81 17.64 -4.01
N LYS A 137 4.34 16.81 -3.07
CA LYS A 137 5.17 15.85 -2.32
C LYS A 137 5.74 14.73 -3.18
N ASP A 138 5.04 14.35 -4.25
CA ASP A 138 5.47 13.28 -5.15
C ASP A 138 6.63 13.71 -6.05
N ARG A 139 6.75 15.00 -6.36
CA ARG A 139 7.89 15.54 -7.13
C ARG A 139 9.22 15.27 -6.43
N GLY A 140 9.30 15.51 -5.12
CA GLY A 140 10.51 15.28 -4.35
C GLY A 140 10.92 13.80 -4.31
N ASP A 141 9.94 12.89 -4.24
CA ASP A 141 10.21 11.45 -4.30
C ASP A 141 10.77 11.04 -5.68
N ILE A 142 10.17 11.55 -6.77
CA ILE A 142 10.60 11.25 -8.14
C ILE A 142 12.03 11.74 -8.38
N GLU A 143 12.32 13.00 -8.04
CA GLU A 143 13.65 13.60 -8.22
C GLU A 143 14.76 12.84 -7.49
N GLU A 144 14.46 12.33 -6.29
CA GLU A 144 15.42 11.55 -5.50
C GLU A 144 15.75 10.21 -6.18
N PHE A 145 14.74 9.44 -6.59
CA PHE A 145 14.97 8.17 -7.27
C PHE A 145 15.67 8.36 -8.62
N GLU A 146 15.32 9.41 -9.38
CA GLU A 146 16.00 9.73 -10.64
C GLU A 146 17.48 10.06 -10.40
N ARG A 147 17.81 10.81 -9.34
CA ARG A 147 19.20 11.09 -8.95
C ARG A 147 19.97 9.82 -8.58
N ALA A 148 19.36 8.96 -7.76
CA ALA A 148 19.97 7.70 -7.33
C ALA A 148 20.22 6.73 -8.50
N THR A 149 19.47 6.85 -9.59
CA THR A 149 19.62 6.04 -10.81
C THR A 149 20.74 6.56 -11.72
N VAL A 150 21.05 7.87 -11.65
CA VAL A 150 22.06 8.55 -12.50
C VAL A 150 23.43 8.65 -11.82
N ALA A 151 23.50 8.61 -10.48
CA ALA A 151 24.77 8.61 -9.76
C ALA A 151 25.53 7.28 -10.00
N PRO A 152 26.81 7.31 -10.45
CA PRO A 152 27.64 6.12 -10.44
C PRO A 152 27.69 5.59 -9.00
N ARG A 153 27.39 4.30 -8.81
CA ARG A 153 27.72 3.63 -7.55
C ARG A 153 29.25 3.62 -7.43
N GLU A 154 29.82 4.61 -6.75
CA GLU A 154 31.20 4.53 -6.31
C GLU A 154 31.31 3.36 -5.33
N LEU A 155 32.15 2.38 -5.71
CA LEU A 155 32.49 1.18 -4.93
C LEU A 155 33.46 1.53 -3.80
#